data_AF-A0A0H2T330-F1
#
_entry.id   AF-A0A0H2T330-F1
#
_cell.length_a   1.000
_cell.length_b   1.000
_cell.length_c   1.000
_cell.angle_alpha   90.00
_cell.angle_beta   90.00
_cell.angle_gamma   90.00
#
_symmetry.space_group_name_H-M   'P 1'
#
loop_
_entity.id
_entity.type
_entity.pdbx_description
1 polymer ?
#
loop_
_entity_poly.entity_id
_entity_poly.type
_entity_poly.pdbx_seq_one_letter_code
_entity_poly.pdbx_strand_id
1 'polypeptide(L)'
;MRKITNFLKLIVEFIISLFLFASLAISVLLNLIKPFEKLMLILLIVIIIGGILLVITIEVTSTDAFCLSCHPYFKKEFYESPHGKADVSCADCHIPDDITGFTKAKLGGLKEAWIYFTEGHPENREDWYKNYKEHWEKIALEENLSVDTCLECHAEGEEKPYMEVEFYGMKIHEQLKVEEQGLSCFDCHYNFVHGIEEWEGNK
;
A
#
# COMPACT_ATOMS: atom_id res chain seq x y z
N MET A 1 -39.98 34.74 -20.85
CA MET A 1 -39.51 34.55 -19.45
C MET A 1 -40.49 33.76 -18.58
N ARG A 2 -41.78 34.15 -18.46
CA ARG A 2 -42.77 33.48 -17.58
C ARG A 2 -43.07 32.00 -17.86
N LYS A 3 -42.94 31.53 -19.11
CA LYS A 3 -43.08 30.11 -19.46
C LYS A 3 -41.90 29.25 -18.97
N ILE A 4 -40.69 29.79 -19.01
CA ILE A 4 -39.47 29.08 -18.58
C ILE A 4 -39.45 28.94 -17.05
N THR A 5 -39.81 29.98 -16.32
CA THR A 5 -39.91 29.95 -14.86
C THR A 5 -40.98 28.97 -14.37
N ASN A 6 -42.11 28.86 -15.07
CA ASN A 6 -43.16 27.91 -14.74
C ASN A 6 -42.73 26.46 -15.03
N PHE A 7 -42.00 26.24 -16.12
CA PHE A 7 -41.46 24.93 -16.45
C PHE A 7 -40.40 24.46 -15.44
N LEU A 8 -39.48 25.34 -15.04
CA LEU A 8 -38.50 25.05 -13.99
C LEU A 8 -39.17 24.76 -12.63
N LYS A 9 -40.22 25.52 -12.27
CA LYS A 9 -40.99 25.26 -11.05
C LYS A 9 -41.63 23.87 -11.06
N LEU A 10 -42.16 23.45 -12.21
CA LEU A 10 -42.76 22.12 -12.38
C LEU A 10 -41.72 21.00 -12.21
N ILE A 11 -40.51 21.18 -12.73
CA ILE A 11 -39.41 20.22 -12.56
C ILE A 11 -39.02 20.10 -11.09
N VAL A 12 -38.88 21.23 -10.38
CA VAL A 12 -38.54 21.24 -8.96
C VAL A 12 -39.64 20.56 -8.14
N GLU A 13 -40.92 20.87 -8.39
CA GLU A 13 -42.05 20.23 -7.72
C GLU A 13 -42.13 18.73 -7.99
N PHE A 14 -41.81 18.30 -9.22
CA PHE A 14 -41.75 16.89 -9.58
C PHE A 14 -40.62 16.15 -8.85
N ILE A 15 -39.42 16.73 -8.75
CA ILE A 15 -38.28 16.17 -8.01
C ILE A 15 -38.60 16.06 -6.51
N ILE A 16 -39.19 17.11 -5.93
CA ILE A 16 -39.61 17.12 -4.52
C ILE A 16 -40.65 16.02 -4.28
N SER A 17 -41.63 15.88 -5.19
CA SER A 17 -42.67 14.86 -5.08
C SER A 17 -42.09 13.44 -5.17
N LEU A 18 -41.12 13.22 -6.07
CA LEU A 18 -40.38 11.95 -6.18
C LEU A 18 -39.63 11.62 -4.90
N PHE A 19 -38.94 12.60 -4.31
CA PHE A 19 -38.22 12.41 -3.06
C PHE A 19 -39.16 12.09 -1.89
N LEU A 20 -40.27 12.81 -1.76
CA LEU A 20 -41.28 12.55 -0.74
C LEU A 20 -41.93 11.18 -0.91
N PHE A 21 -42.22 10.76 -2.14
CA PHE A 21 -42.78 9.44 -2.42
C PHE A 21 -41.79 8.32 -2.10
N ALA A 22 -40.53 8.48 -2.47
CA ALA A 22 -39.47 7.53 -2.11
C ALA A 22 -39.27 7.43 -0.59
N SER A 23 -39.23 8.57 0.10
CA SER A 23 -39.11 8.62 1.57
C SER A 23 -40.30 7.94 2.26
N LEU A 24 -41.53 8.22 1.80
CA LEU A 24 -42.73 7.57 2.33
C LEU A 24 -42.69 6.05 2.08
N ALA A 25 -42.36 5.63 0.84
CA ALA A 25 -42.24 4.22 0.49
C ALA A 25 -41.20 3.51 1.38
N ILE A 26 -40.03 4.12 1.60
CA ILE A 26 -38.99 3.61 2.52
C ILE A 26 -39.54 3.52 3.95
N SER A 27 -40.22 4.56 4.44
CA SER A 27 -40.78 4.57 5.80
C SER A 27 -41.84 3.49 6.03
N VAL A 28 -42.69 3.24 5.03
CA VAL A 28 -43.71 2.19 5.05
C VAL A 28 -43.04 0.83 4.99
N LEU A 29 -42.08 0.64 4.08
CA LEU A 29 -41.32 -0.61 3.95
C LEU A 29 -40.59 -0.94 5.26
N LEU A 30 -39.92 0.05 5.86
CA LEU A 30 -39.33 -0.08 7.18
C LEU A 30 -40.42 -0.45 8.19
N ASN A 31 -41.54 0.27 8.29
CA ASN A 31 -42.59 -0.07 9.26
C ASN A 31 -43.25 -1.44 9.08
N LEU A 32 -43.15 -2.06 7.89
CA LEU A 32 -43.59 -3.43 7.63
C LEU A 32 -42.57 -4.49 8.08
N ILE A 33 -41.31 -4.11 8.23
CA ILE A 33 -40.21 -4.99 8.67
C ILE A 33 -40.17 -5.04 10.20
N LYS A 34 -40.06 -6.25 10.78
CA LYS A 34 -40.00 -6.41 12.24
C LYS A 34 -38.75 -5.69 12.79
N PRO A 35 -38.78 -5.18 14.04
CA PRO A 35 -37.64 -4.48 14.63
C PRO A 35 -36.34 -5.31 14.59
N PHE A 36 -36.45 -6.64 14.74
CA PHE A 36 -35.33 -7.57 14.59
C PHE A 36 -34.76 -7.61 13.16
N GLU A 37 -35.62 -7.68 12.15
CA GLU A 37 -35.22 -7.71 10.73
C GLU A 37 -34.60 -6.37 10.29
N LYS A 38 -35.09 -5.23 10.82
CA LYS A 38 -34.46 -3.91 10.63
C LYS A 38 -33.04 -3.87 11.19
N LEU A 39 -32.85 -4.40 12.40
CA LEU A 39 -31.53 -4.44 13.04
C LEU A 39 -30.56 -5.30 12.22
N MET A 40 -31.01 -6.47 11.76
CA MET A 40 -30.20 -7.33 10.89
C MET A 40 -29.85 -6.65 9.56
N LEU A 41 -30.78 -5.91 8.97
CA LEU A 41 -30.53 -5.15 7.74
C LEU A 41 -29.52 -4.02 7.97
N ILE A 42 -29.63 -3.27 9.07
CA ILE A 42 -28.66 -2.23 9.43
C ILE A 42 -27.28 -2.84 9.64
N LEU A 43 -27.18 -3.94 10.39
CA LEU A 43 -25.92 -4.63 10.62
C LEU A 43 -25.28 -5.10 9.31
N LEU A 44 -26.08 -5.68 8.40
CA LEU A 44 -25.62 -6.09 7.09
C LEU A 44 -25.08 -4.91 6.27
N ILE A 45 -25.79 -3.78 6.25
CA ILE A 45 -25.35 -2.56 5.56
C ILE A 45 -24.04 -2.05 6.17
N VAL A 46 -23.91 -2.03 7.50
CA VAL A 46 -22.68 -1.61 8.19
C VAL A 46 -21.52 -2.53 7.84
N ILE A 47 -21.73 -3.85 7.81
CA ILE A 47 -20.69 -4.82 7.43
C ILE A 47 -20.26 -4.61 5.98
N ILE A 48 -21.21 -4.42 5.06
CA ILE A 48 -20.90 -4.20 3.63
C ILE A 48 -20.12 -2.90 3.45
N ILE A 49 -20.61 -1.78 4.01
CA ILE A 49 -19.94 -0.48 3.89
C ILE A 49 -18.57 -0.54 4.58
N GLY A 50 -18.49 -1.11 5.77
CA GLY A 50 -17.24 -1.28 6.51
C GLY A 50 -16.23 -2.13 5.74
N GLY A 51 -16.68 -3.23 5.13
CA GLY A 51 -15.84 -4.08 4.30
C GLY A 51 -15.30 -3.36 3.06
N ILE A 52 -16.16 -2.61 2.36
CA ILE A 52 -15.75 -1.80 1.20
C ILE A 52 -14.71 -0.75 1.61
N LEU A 53 -14.97 -0.02 2.70
CA LEU A 53 -14.03 0.98 3.21
C LEU A 53 -12.70 0.35 3.61
N LEU A 54 -12.72 -0.81 4.26
CA LEU A 54 -11.51 -1.53 4.65
C LEU A 54 -10.66 -1.91 3.43
N VAL A 55 -11.27 -2.48 2.39
CA VAL A 55 -10.55 -2.84 1.14
C VAL A 55 -9.94 -1.60 0.50
N ILE A 56 -10.70 -0.51 0.39
CA ILE A 56 -10.18 0.76 -0.16
C ILE A 56 -9.02 1.30 0.69
N THR A 57 -9.13 1.27 2.02
CA THR A 57 -8.06 1.71 2.91
C THR A 57 -6.81 0.86 2.73
N ILE A 58 -6.94 -0.45 2.65
CA ILE A 58 -5.82 -1.37 2.42
C ILE A 58 -5.11 -1.01 1.11
N GLU A 59 -5.86 -0.85 0.02
CA GLU A 59 -5.33 -0.53 -1.30
C GLU A 59 -4.59 0.81 -1.31
N VAL A 60 -5.24 1.88 -0.81
CA VAL A 60 -4.65 3.22 -0.76
C VAL A 60 -3.38 3.24 0.08
N THR A 61 -3.39 2.54 1.22
CA THR A 61 -2.23 2.44 2.13
C THR A 61 -1.14 1.48 1.64
N SER A 62 -1.34 0.80 0.51
CA SER A 62 -0.33 -0.01 -0.18
C SER A 62 0.31 0.73 -1.36
N THR A 63 -0.13 1.95 -1.69
CA THR A 63 0.44 2.68 -2.84
C THR A 63 1.78 3.34 -2.51
N ASP A 64 2.68 3.41 -3.50
CA ASP A 64 3.93 4.17 -3.40
C ASP A 64 3.69 5.63 -2.97
N ALA A 65 2.65 6.25 -3.50
CA ALA A 65 2.28 7.62 -3.16
C ALA A 65 1.96 7.79 -1.67
N PHE A 66 1.29 6.81 -1.06
CA PHE A 66 1.04 6.81 0.38
C PHE A 66 2.35 6.60 1.17
N CYS A 67 3.13 5.58 0.85
CA CYS A 67 4.41 5.30 1.52
C CYS A 67 5.34 6.52 1.47
N LEU A 68 5.53 7.11 0.29
CA LEU A 68 6.40 8.27 0.07
C LEU A 68 5.84 9.58 0.62
N SER A 69 4.58 9.61 1.09
CA SER A 69 4.05 10.79 1.80
C SER A 69 4.64 10.93 3.20
N CYS A 70 5.01 9.81 3.84
CA CYS A 70 5.68 9.76 5.16
C CYS A 70 7.18 9.45 5.04
N HIS A 71 7.62 8.76 3.98
CA HIS A 71 9.02 8.43 3.71
C HIS A 71 9.58 9.17 2.48
N PRO A 72 9.50 10.52 2.41
CA PRO A 72 9.88 11.27 1.22
C PRO A 72 11.40 11.18 0.92
N TYR A 73 12.20 10.87 1.93
CA TYR A 73 13.66 10.78 1.85
C TYR A 73 14.17 9.55 1.09
N PHE A 74 13.32 8.58 0.75
CA PHE A 74 13.67 7.46 -0.13
C PHE A 74 13.20 7.62 -1.57
N LYS A 75 12.44 8.69 -1.86
CA LYS A 75 11.73 8.85 -3.13
C LYS A 75 12.68 8.81 -4.32
N LYS A 76 13.79 9.53 -4.23
CA LYS A 76 14.74 9.63 -5.34
C LYS A 76 15.42 8.28 -5.59
N GLU A 77 15.95 7.67 -4.55
CA GLU A 77 16.66 6.40 -4.60
C GLU A 77 15.76 5.27 -5.11
N PHE A 78 14.51 5.22 -4.63
CA PHE A 78 13.52 4.24 -5.10
C PHE A 78 13.31 4.35 -6.62
N TYR A 79 12.94 5.53 -7.13
CA TYR A 79 12.65 5.70 -8.56
C TYR A 79 13.90 5.61 -9.46
N GLU A 80 15.10 5.86 -8.91
CA GLU A 80 16.36 5.71 -9.65
C GLU A 80 16.90 4.27 -9.60
N SER A 81 16.42 3.44 -8.67
CA SER A 81 16.81 2.03 -8.53
C SER A 81 16.35 1.16 -9.71
N PRO A 82 16.97 -0.02 -9.93
CA PRO A 82 16.49 -0.98 -10.92
C PRO A 82 15.03 -1.40 -10.69
N HIS A 83 14.59 -1.53 -9.43
CA HIS A 83 13.21 -1.94 -9.09
C HIS A 83 12.20 -0.84 -9.42
N GLY A 84 12.48 0.41 -9.04
CA GLY A 84 11.60 1.53 -9.38
C GLY A 84 11.53 1.80 -10.89
N LYS A 85 12.62 1.54 -11.63
CA LYS A 85 12.62 1.59 -13.11
C LYS A 85 11.86 0.44 -13.77
N ALA A 86 11.72 -0.68 -13.07
CA ALA A 86 10.95 -1.84 -13.50
C ALA A 86 9.47 -1.75 -13.09
N ASP A 87 9.03 -0.63 -12.50
CA ASP A 87 7.66 -0.42 -12.00
C ASP A 87 7.25 -1.39 -10.88
N VAL A 88 8.23 -1.89 -10.11
CA VAL A 88 7.97 -2.67 -8.89
C VAL A 88 7.57 -1.70 -7.78
N SER A 89 6.43 -1.94 -7.14
CA SER A 89 5.87 -1.09 -6.10
C SER A 89 6.55 -1.31 -4.74
N CYS A 90 6.33 -0.38 -3.81
CA CYS A 90 6.73 -0.51 -2.43
C CYS A 90 6.06 -1.72 -1.76
N ALA A 91 4.79 -1.97 -2.08
CA ALA A 91 4.01 -3.06 -1.51
C ALA A 91 4.48 -4.43 -2.01
N ASP A 92 4.92 -4.53 -3.27
CA ASP A 92 5.41 -5.78 -3.86
C ASP A 92 6.60 -6.36 -3.07
N CYS A 93 7.37 -5.50 -2.39
CA CYS A 93 8.47 -5.93 -1.54
C CYS A 93 8.13 -5.93 -0.04
N HIS A 94 7.40 -4.93 0.45
CA HIS A 94 7.20 -4.70 1.89
C HIS A 94 5.88 -5.24 2.45
N ILE A 95 4.97 -5.72 1.60
CA ILE A 95 3.68 -6.25 2.01
C ILE A 95 3.52 -7.63 1.35
N PRO A 96 3.99 -8.71 2.01
CA PRO A 96 3.86 -10.05 1.46
C PRO A 96 2.39 -10.44 1.22
N ASP A 97 2.15 -11.22 0.17
CA ASP A 97 0.80 -11.65 -0.23
C ASP A 97 0.20 -12.72 0.70
N ASP A 98 1.03 -13.39 1.50
CA ASP A 98 0.55 -14.34 2.48
C ASP A 98 -0.19 -13.64 3.63
N ILE A 99 -1.25 -14.27 4.15
CA ILE A 99 -2.11 -13.66 5.18
C ILE A 99 -1.32 -13.24 6.42
N THR A 100 -0.29 -14.01 6.81
CA THR A 100 0.50 -13.72 8.01
C THR A 100 1.42 -12.54 7.78
N GLY A 101 2.17 -12.53 6.67
CA GLY A 101 3.05 -11.44 6.25
C GLY A 101 2.28 -10.14 6.03
N PHE A 102 1.20 -10.19 5.25
CA PHE A 102 0.28 -9.07 5.04
C PHE A 102 -0.19 -8.47 6.36
N THR A 103 -0.67 -9.32 7.29
CA THR A 103 -1.20 -8.86 8.58
C THR A 103 -0.11 -8.20 9.42
N LYS A 104 1.10 -8.78 9.46
CA LYS A 104 2.24 -8.20 10.16
C LYS A 104 2.64 -6.86 9.57
N ALA A 105 2.76 -6.76 8.24
CA ALA A 105 3.12 -5.53 7.54
C ALA A 105 2.11 -4.41 7.84
N LYS A 106 0.80 -4.70 7.78
CA LYS A 106 -0.24 -3.70 8.10
C LYS A 106 -0.24 -3.28 9.57
N LEU A 107 0.01 -4.20 10.51
CA LEU A 107 0.16 -3.84 11.93
C LEU A 107 1.44 -3.04 12.19
N GLY A 108 2.54 -3.37 11.50
CA GLY A 108 3.78 -2.60 11.49
C GLY A 108 3.56 -1.17 10.98
N GLY A 109 2.87 -1.00 9.86
CA GLY A 109 2.51 0.31 9.32
C GLY A 109 1.65 1.15 10.27
N LEU A 110 0.73 0.53 11.04
CA LEU A 110 -0.01 1.24 12.10
C LEU A 110 0.90 1.74 13.23
N LYS A 111 1.90 0.94 13.60
CA LYS A 111 2.92 1.33 14.60
C LYS A 111 3.79 2.47 14.06
N GLU A 112 4.21 2.42 12.81
CA GLU A 112 4.97 3.51 12.17
C GLU A 112 4.16 4.79 12.07
N ALA A 113 2.88 4.71 11.70
CA ALA A 113 1.98 5.85 11.69
C ALA A 113 1.85 6.48 13.08
N TRP A 114 1.71 5.65 14.13
CA TRP A 114 1.69 6.14 15.50
C TRP A 114 2.98 6.90 15.84
N ILE A 115 4.16 6.31 15.58
CA ILE A 115 5.47 6.93 15.81
C ILE A 115 5.58 8.26 15.05
N TYR A 116 5.19 8.27 13.77
CA TYR A 116 5.22 9.47 12.94
C TYR A 116 4.43 10.64 13.55
N PHE A 117 3.28 10.37 14.18
CA PHE A 117 2.47 11.41 14.80
C PHE A 117 2.86 11.74 16.25
N THR A 118 3.60 10.88 16.95
CA THR A 118 3.90 11.06 18.38
C THR A 118 5.36 11.31 18.72
N GLU A 119 6.29 10.94 17.84
CA GLU A 119 7.74 10.96 18.07
C GLU A 119 8.47 11.75 16.97
N GLY A 120 9.77 11.98 17.17
CA GLY A 120 10.63 12.55 16.15
C GLY A 120 10.90 11.52 15.04
N HIS A 121 10.81 11.97 13.79
CA HIS A 121 11.09 11.15 12.61
C HIS A 121 11.98 11.94 11.64
N PRO A 122 12.72 11.26 10.75
CA PRO A 122 13.61 11.95 9.84
C PRO A 122 12.86 12.84 8.86
N GLU A 123 13.30 14.08 8.73
CA GLU A 123 12.72 15.05 7.78
C GLU A 123 13.37 14.97 6.40
N ASN A 124 14.61 14.49 6.34
CA ASN A 124 15.40 14.44 5.13
C ASN A 124 16.38 13.26 5.15
N ARG A 125 17.04 13.03 4.01
CA ARG A 125 17.94 11.89 3.84
C ARG A 125 19.17 11.93 4.74
N GLU A 126 19.73 13.12 4.97
CA GLU A 126 20.91 13.28 5.83
C GLU A 126 20.60 12.89 7.29
N ASP A 127 19.45 13.33 7.80
CA ASP A 127 18.97 13.00 9.14
C ASP A 127 18.69 11.50 9.28
N TRP A 128 17.99 10.91 8.30
CA TRP A 128 17.77 9.46 8.26
C TRP A 128 19.10 8.70 8.30
N TYR A 129 20.07 9.11 7.47
CA TYR A 129 21.38 8.45 7.40
C TYR A 129 22.14 8.50 8.72
N LYS A 130 22.15 9.67 9.38
CA LYS A 130 22.94 9.89 10.60
C LYS A 130 22.33 9.25 11.85
N ASN A 131 21.00 9.27 11.96
CA ASN A 131 20.33 9.00 13.24
C ASN A 131 19.45 7.74 13.20
N TYR A 132 19.09 7.25 12.01
CA TYR A 132 18.06 6.21 11.86
C TYR A 132 18.54 4.98 11.09
N LYS A 133 19.52 5.12 10.17
CA LYS A 133 20.00 4.04 9.28
C LYS A 133 20.22 2.69 9.98
N GLU A 134 21.13 2.60 10.94
CA GLU A 134 21.51 1.32 11.55
C GLU A 134 20.33 0.59 12.22
N HIS A 135 19.46 1.34 12.89
CA HIS A 135 18.32 0.76 13.58
C HIS A 135 17.26 0.27 12.59
N TRP A 136 16.93 1.08 11.58
CA TRP A 136 15.82 0.82 10.67
C TRP A 136 16.18 -0.12 9.52
N GLU A 137 17.43 -0.11 9.02
CA GLU A 137 17.88 -1.10 8.03
C GLU A 137 17.83 -2.52 8.61
N LYS A 138 18.22 -2.68 9.88
CA LYS A 138 18.12 -3.97 10.58
C LYS A 138 16.68 -4.44 10.70
N ILE A 139 15.78 -3.57 11.15
CA ILE A 139 14.35 -3.90 11.28
C ILE A 139 13.75 -4.23 9.92
N ALA A 140 14.06 -3.45 8.88
CA ALA A 140 13.54 -3.69 7.54
C ALA A 140 13.91 -5.08 7.02
N LEU A 141 15.15 -5.52 7.24
CA LEU A 141 15.63 -6.86 6.86
C LEU A 141 15.04 -7.99 7.69
N GLU A 142 14.81 -7.77 8.98
CA GLU A 142 14.34 -8.82 9.90
C GLU A 142 12.81 -8.98 9.88
N GLU A 143 12.06 -7.90 9.64
CA GLU A 143 10.60 -7.87 9.84
C GLU A 143 9.79 -7.57 8.58
N ASN A 144 10.35 -6.84 7.61
CA ASN A 144 9.59 -6.30 6.46
C ASN A 144 10.01 -6.87 5.10
N LEU A 145 11.07 -7.68 5.04
CA LEU A 145 11.58 -8.28 3.81
C LEU A 145 11.87 -9.76 4.03
N SER A 146 11.52 -10.59 3.05
CA SER A 146 11.79 -12.02 3.07
C SER A 146 12.44 -12.46 1.76
N VAL A 147 13.19 -13.57 1.81
CA VAL A 147 13.73 -14.20 0.60
C VAL A 147 12.60 -14.64 -0.33
N ASP A 148 11.49 -15.13 0.22
CA ASP A 148 10.33 -15.60 -0.54
C ASP A 148 9.74 -14.48 -1.41
N THR A 149 9.62 -13.26 -0.87
CA THR A 149 9.15 -12.09 -1.62
C THR A 149 10.05 -11.76 -2.81
N CYS A 150 11.38 -11.96 -2.68
CA CYS A 150 12.28 -11.80 -3.83
C CYS A 150 12.02 -12.88 -4.89
N LEU A 151 11.79 -14.12 -4.45
CA LEU A 151 11.60 -15.28 -5.33
C LEU A 151 10.27 -15.24 -6.08
N GLU A 152 9.26 -14.52 -5.61
CA GLU A 152 8.00 -14.29 -6.35
C GLU A 152 8.25 -13.72 -7.76
N CYS A 153 9.29 -12.90 -7.92
CA CYS A 153 9.69 -12.34 -9.23
C CYS A 153 11.03 -12.88 -9.76
N HIS A 154 11.91 -13.36 -8.88
CA HIS A 154 13.26 -13.81 -9.25
C HIS A 154 13.42 -15.32 -9.40
N ALA A 155 12.37 -16.11 -9.16
CA ALA A 155 12.39 -17.54 -9.41
C ALA A 155 12.67 -17.89 -10.88
N GLU A 156 13.04 -19.15 -11.10
CA GLU A 156 13.25 -19.67 -12.44
C GLU A 156 11.91 -19.72 -13.21
N GLY A 157 11.88 -19.15 -14.42
CA GLY A 157 10.70 -19.17 -15.29
C GLY A 157 9.82 -17.90 -15.25
N GLU A 158 10.12 -16.94 -14.38
CA GLU A 158 9.43 -15.64 -14.36
C GLU A 158 9.96 -14.68 -15.44
N GLU A 159 9.07 -13.86 -16.03
CA GLU A 159 9.47 -12.84 -17.00
C GLU A 159 10.24 -11.70 -16.32
N LYS A 160 11.51 -11.52 -16.70
CA LYS A 160 12.37 -10.49 -16.11
C LYS A 160 12.64 -9.38 -17.13
N PRO A 161 12.46 -8.09 -16.75
CA PRO A 161 12.61 -6.98 -17.67
C PRO A 161 14.07 -6.72 -18.11
N TYR A 162 15.08 -7.28 -17.42
CA TYR A 162 16.50 -7.02 -17.66
C TYR A 162 17.32 -8.30 -17.92
N MET A 163 17.24 -8.81 -19.16
CA MET A 163 17.88 -10.06 -19.60
C MET A 163 19.42 -10.09 -19.51
N GLU A 164 20.11 -8.96 -19.70
CA GLU A 164 21.59 -8.92 -19.63
C GLU A 164 22.11 -9.05 -18.19
N VAL A 165 21.40 -8.46 -17.22
CA VAL A 165 21.73 -8.57 -15.79
C VAL A 165 21.46 -9.99 -15.29
N GLU A 166 20.40 -10.63 -15.81
CA GLU A 166 20.06 -12.02 -15.50
C GLU A 166 21.20 -12.98 -15.86
N PHE A 167 21.79 -12.89 -17.05
CA PHE A 167 22.84 -13.82 -17.46
C PHE A 167 24.08 -13.78 -16.54
N TYR A 168 24.56 -12.59 -16.19
CA TYR A 168 25.71 -12.44 -15.29
C TYR A 168 25.35 -12.80 -13.85
N GLY A 169 24.15 -12.42 -13.37
CA GLY A 169 23.67 -12.75 -12.03
C GLY A 169 23.52 -14.26 -11.83
N MET A 170 22.88 -14.96 -12.76
CA MET A 170 22.73 -16.42 -12.71
C MET A 170 24.09 -17.13 -12.66
N LYS A 171 25.06 -16.66 -13.45
CA LYS A 171 26.41 -17.23 -13.44
C LYS A 171 27.09 -17.07 -12.08
N ILE A 172 26.94 -15.91 -11.43
CA ILE A 172 27.50 -15.68 -10.09
C ILE A 172 26.80 -16.58 -9.06
N HIS A 173 25.46 -16.71 -9.13
CA HIS A 173 24.70 -17.59 -8.23
C HIS A 173 25.15 -19.05 -8.34
N GLU A 174 25.36 -19.54 -9.56
CA GLU A 174 25.86 -20.90 -9.82
C GLU A 174 27.31 -21.06 -9.32
N GLN A 175 28.20 -20.12 -9.64
CA GLN A 175 29.61 -20.17 -9.25
C GLN A 175 29.81 -20.14 -7.74
N LEU A 176 29.01 -19.35 -7.03
CA LEU A 176 29.04 -19.26 -5.58
C LEU A 176 28.20 -20.33 -4.91
N LYS A 177 27.45 -21.14 -5.66
CA LYS A 177 26.60 -22.21 -5.12
C LYS A 177 25.66 -21.68 -4.02
N VAL A 178 24.99 -20.57 -4.30
CA VAL A 178 24.17 -19.80 -3.33
C VAL A 178 23.19 -20.71 -2.58
N GLU A 179 22.47 -21.58 -3.30
CA GLU A 179 21.53 -22.54 -2.71
C GLU A 179 22.22 -23.59 -1.84
N GLU A 180 23.33 -24.19 -2.31
CA GLU A 180 24.05 -25.21 -1.54
C GLU A 180 24.67 -24.64 -0.26
N GLN A 181 25.06 -23.36 -0.29
CA GLN A 181 25.63 -22.66 0.86
C GLN A 181 24.56 -22.08 1.81
N GLY A 182 23.29 -22.08 1.40
CA GLY A 182 22.19 -21.49 2.18
C GLY A 182 22.32 -19.99 2.36
N LEU A 183 22.92 -19.28 1.38
CA LEU A 183 23.06 -17.83 1.41
C LEU A 183 21.71 -17.16 1.10
N SER A 184 21.39 -16.11 1.85
CA SER A 184 20.23 -15.25 1.61
C SER A 184 20.49 -14.29 0.45
N CYS A 185 19.43 -13.90 -0.26
CA CYS A 185 19.48 -12.82 -1.26
C CYS A 185 20.16 -11.57 -0.68
N PHE A 186 19.84 -11.25 0.58
CA PHE A 186 20.32 -10.06 1.29
C PHE A 186 21.80 -10.12 1.69
N ASP A 187 22.43 -11.30 1.67
CA ASP A 187 23.85 -11.44 1.99
C ASP A 187 24.74 -10.78 0.93
N CYS A 188 24.24 -10.69 -0.31
CA CYS A 188 24.93 -10.03 -1.43
C CYS A 188 24.17 -8.79 -1.93
N HIS A 189 22.84 -8.86 -2.02
CA HIS A 189 21.98 -7.77 -2.48
C HIS A 189 21.51 -6.93 -1.29
N TYR A 190 22.41 -6.13 -0.73
CA TYR A 190 22.12 -5.20 0.35
C TYR A 190 21.79 -3.80 -0.18
N ASN A 191 20.74 -3.18 0.35
CA ASN A 191 20.39 -1.77 0.15
C ASN A 191 20.37 -1.32 -1.33
N PHE A 192 19.75 -2.17 -2.16
CA PHE A 192 19.66 -2.07 -3.62
C PHE A 192 18.53 -1.16 -4.14
N VAL A 193 17.59 -0.77 -3.25
CA VAL A 193 16.49 0.17 -3.56
C VAL A 193 16.67 1.49 -2.83
N HIS A 194 17.05 1.44 -1.55
CA HIS A 194 17.14 2.63 -0.72
C HIS A 194 18.52 3.30 -0.74
N GLY A 195 19.46 2.79 -1.55
CA GLY A 195 20.75 3.43 -1.85
C GLY A 195 21.83 3.21 -0.78
N ILE A 196 22.98 2.68 -1.23
CA ILE A 196 24.21 2.47 -0.44
C ILE A 196 25.15 3.68 -0.40
N GLU A 197 24.93 4.72 -1.21
CA GLU A 197 25.84 5.86 -1.25
C GLU A 197 25.88 6.51 0.13
N GLU A 198 27.08 6.59 0.74
CA GLU A 198 27.34 7.52 1.83
C GLU A 198 26.80 8.87 1.38
N TRP A 199 25.95 9.51 2.20
CA TRP A 199 25.47 10.85 1.90
C TRP A 199 26.68 11.76 1.67
N GLU A 200 26.93 12.18 0.42
CA GLU A 200 28.12 12.95 0.05
C GLU A 200 28.03 14.45 0.43
N GLY A 201 26.93 14.88 1.05
CA GLY A 201 26.65 16.30 1.21
C GLY A 201 26.29 16.99 -0.10
N ASN A 202 25.68 18.17 -0.02
CA ASN A 202 25.38 18.99 -1.20
C ASN A 202 26.69 19.32 -1.96
N LYS A 203 27.00 18.58 -3.02
CA LYS A 203 27.88 19.00 -4.11
C LYS A 203 27.10 19.82 -5.12
#